data_AF-A0A0C2DH49-F1
#
_entry.id   AF-A0A0C2DH49-F1
#
_cell.length_a   1.000
_cell.length_b   1.000
_cell.length_c   1.000
_cell.angle_alpha   90.00
_cell.angle_beta   90.00
_cell.angle_gamma   90.00
#
_symmetry.space_group_name_H-M   'P 1'
#
loop_
_entity.id
_entity.type
_entity.pdbx_description
1 polymer ?
#
loop_
_entity_poly.entity_id
_entity_poly.type
_entity_poly.pdbx_seq_one_letter_code
_entity_poly.pdbx_strand_id
1 'polypeptide(L)'
;MFITFERWRAITCPLKSPLQATRHIIVGTWVVAMIMSSPEPYTLQLKRAEFHRANFSSIWGTRCIASWSSETEQQYQIVITMCAYLSPLLFISILCLHMSRTLNKCELT
;
A
#
# COMPACT_ATOMS: atom_id res chain seq x y z
N MET A 1 -5.43 -7.25 0.18
CA MET A 1 -5.05 -8.39 1.04
C MET A 1 -6.22 -8.89 1.87
N PHE A 2 -6.73 -8.08 2.81
CA PHE A 2 -7.78 -8.49 3.76
C PHE A 2 -9.08 -8.98 3.09
N ILE A 3 -9.54 -8.31 2.03
CA ILE A 3 -10.75 -8.73 1.30
C ILE A 3 -10.60 -10.14 0.72
N THR A 4 -9.47 -10.44 0.08
CA THR A 4 -9.18 -11.79 -0.46
C THR A 4 -9.14 -12.84 0.66
N PHE A 5 -8.61 -12.48 1.83
CA PHE A 5 -8.59 -13.36 2.99
C PHE A 5 -10.00 -13.67 3.53
N GLU A 6 -10.88 -12.67 3.64
CA GLU A 6 -12.27 -12.90 4.06
C GLU A 6 -13.00 -13.83 3.08
N ARG A 7 -12.79 -13.64 1.76
CA ARG A 7 -13.36 -14.52 0.73
C ARG A 7 -12.83 -15.95 0.84
N TRP A 8 -11.51 -16.11 0.98
CA TRP A 8 -10.89 -17.43 1.16
C TRP A 8 -11.41 -18.13 2.42
N ARG A 9 -11.55 -17.39 3.53
CA ARG A 9 -12.06 -17.95 4.78
C ARG A 9 -13.53 -18.35 4.68
N ALA A 10 -14.36 -17.58 3.98
CA ALA A 10 -15.76 -17.95 3.73
C ALA A 10 -15.89 -19.26 2.93
N ILE A 11 -15.02 -19.48 1.94
CA ILE A 11 -15.00 -20.69 1.11
C ILE A 11 -14.48 -21.91 1.89
N THR A 12 -13.41 -21.74 2.66
CA THR A 12 -12.73 -22.85 3.36
C THR A 12 -13.29 -23.16 4.74
N CYS A 13 -13.96 -22.21 5.40
CA CYS A 13 -14.46 -22.32 6.77
C CYS A 13 -15.82 -21.60 6.95
N PRO A 14 -16.93 -22.17 6.42
CA PRO A 14 -18.23 -21.50 6.35
C PRO A 14 -18.89 -21.18 7.70
N LEU A 15 -18.52 -21.86 8.80
CA LEU A 15 -19.21 -21.75 10.11
C LEU A 15 -18.66 -20.66 11.06
N LYS A 16 -17.58 -19.93 10.71
CA LYS A 16 -17.00 -18.89 11.59
C LYS A 16 -17.55 -17.49 11.26
N SER A 17 -18.38 -16.94 12.14
CA SER A 17 -18.92 -15.56 12.05
C SER A 17 -17.87 -14.50 12.48
N PRO A 18 -17.57 -13.46 11.66
CA PRO A 18 -16.45 -12.54 11.94
C PRO A 18 -16.80 -11.07 12.19
N LEU A 19 -18.08 -10.68 12.22
CA LEU A 19 -18.50 -9.27 12.07
C LEU A 19 -17.80 -8.26 13.00
N GLN A 20 -17.54 -8.60 14.28
CA GLN A 20 -16.85 -7.70 15.20
C GLN A 20 -15.33 -7.60 14.97
N ALA A 21 -14.67 -8.70 14.56
CA ALA A 21 -13.24 -8.71 14.29
C ALA A 21 -12.91 -7.89 13.02
N THR A 22 -13.78 -7.97 11.99
CA THR A 22 -13.63 -7.26 10.73
C THR A 22 -13.53 -5.73 10.93
N ARG A 23 -14.35 -5.14 11.80
CA ARG A 23 -14.30 -3.70 12.09
C ARG A 23 -12.94 -3.26 12.64
N HIS A 24 -12.39 -4.01 13.60
CA HIS A 24 -11.10 -3.72 14.20
C HIS A 24 -9.95 -3.84 13.18
N ILE A 25 -10.01 -4.84 12.29
CA ILE A 25 -9.01 -5.05 11.25
C ILE A 25 -9.03 -3.93 10.22
N ILE A 26 -10.21 -3.43 9.84
CA ILE A 26 -10.34 -2.28 8.93
C ILE A 26 -9.67 -1.04 9.55
N VAL A 27 -10.01 -0.72 10.80
CA VAL A 27 -9.41 0.43 11.50
C VAL A 27 -7.89 0.27 11.62
N GLY A 28 -7.41 -0.93 12.00
CA GLY A 28 -5.98 -1.22 12.07
C GLY A 28 -5.27 -1.02 10.73
N THR A 29 -5.90 -1.44 9.62
CA THR A 29 -5.34 -1.25 8.27
C THR A 29 -5.19 0.22 7.93
N TRP A 30 -6.19 1.05 8.24
CA TRP A 30 -6.12 2.50 8.03
C TRP A 30 -5.02 3.15 8.85
N VAL A 31 -4.89 2.79 10.13
CA VAL A 31 -3.84 3.31 11.01
C VAL A 31 -2.45 2.95 10.49
N VAL A 32 -2.23 1.68 10.12
CA VAL A 32 -0.94 1.24 9.55
C VAL A 32 -0.64 1.99 8.25
N ALA A 33 -1.62 2.16 7.36
CA ALA A 33 -1.44 2.91 6.12
C ALA A 33 -1.05 4.37 6.39
N MET A 34 -1.71 5.04 7.34
CA MET A 34 -1.36 6.41 7.73
C MET A 34 0.05 6.52 8.32
N ILE A 35 0.47 5.56 9.14
CA ILE A 35 1.83 5.53 9.70
C ILE A 35 2.86 5.37 8.59
N MET A 36 2.64 4.44 7.67
CA MET A 36 3.57 4.20 6.55
C MET A 36 3.68 5.41 5.62
N SER A 37 2.57 6.10 5.33
CA SER A 37 2.56 7.31 4.50
C SER A 37 2.93 8.59 5.25
N SER A 38 3.08 8.53 6.58
CA SER A 38 3.36 9.72 7.40
C SER A 38 4.63 10.49 7.01
N PRO A 39 5.70 9.90 6.45
CA PRO A 39 6.90 10.68 6.09
C PRO A 39 6.67 11.66 4.92
N GLU A 40 5.85 11.28 3.94
CA GLU A 40 5.61 12.05 2.71
C GLU A 40 5.13 13.49 2.94
N PRO A 41 4.13 13.77 3.79
CA PRO A 41 3.67 15.15 4.02
C PRO A 41 4.73 16.04 4.69
N TYR A 42 5.71 15.48 5.39
CA TYR A 42 6.77 16.26 6.03
C TYR A 42 7.98 16.46 5.12
N THR A 43 8.26 15.47 4.25
CA THR A 43 9.45 15.47 3.40
C THR A 43 9.20 16.15 2.06
N LEU A 44 7.96 16.25 1.59
CA LEU A 44 7.62 16.95 0.36
C LEU A 44 7.57 18.46 0.59
N GLN A 45 8.43 19.19 -0.12
CA GLN A 45 8.56 20.65 -0.02
C GLN A 45 8.35 21.31 -1.38
N LEU A 46 7.69 22.47 -1.39
CA LEU A 46 7.59 23.29 -2.59
C LEU A 46 8.90 24.05 -2.80
N LYS A 47 9.61 23.74 -3.89
CA LYS A 47 10.77 24.52 -4.33
C LYS A 47 10.48 25.23 -5.64
N ARG A 48 10.87 26.49 -5.73
CA ARG A 48 10.78 27.29 -6.96
C ARG A 48 11.82 26.81 -7.97
N ALA A 49 11.53 26.95 -9.27
CA ALA A 49 12.51 26.67 -10.31
C ALA A 49 13.69 27.66 -10.20
N GLU A 50 14.91 27.13 -10.20
CA GLU A 50 16.12 27.92 -10.32
C GLU A 50 16.38 28.19 -11.81
N PHE A 51 16.38 29.47 -12.18
CA PHE A 51 16.70 29.90 -13.54
C PHE A 51 18.14 30.43 -13.58
N HIS A 52 18.86 30.19 -14.67
CA HIS A 52 20.25 30.65 -14.86
C HIS A 52 20.40 32.19 -14.84
N ARG A 53 19.29 32.92 -14.94
CA ARG A 53 19.27 34.39 -14.90
C ARG A 53 19.28 34.88 -13.44
N ALA A 54 20.29 35.68 -13.09
CA ALA A 54 20.35 36.34 -11.78
C ALA A 54 19.07 37.17 -11.50
N ASN A 55 18.50 37.00 -10.29
CA ASN A 55 17.33 37.72 -9.77
C ASN A 55 15.99 37.47 -10.48
N PHE A 56 15.86 36.42 -11.29
CA PHE A 56 14.56 36.05 -11.85
C PHE A 56 13.80 35.13 -10.90
N SER A 57 12.89 35.69 -10.10
CA SER A 57 11.94 34.90 -9.30
C SER A 57 10.63 34.73 -10.09
N SER A 58 10.25 33.50 -10.38
CA SER A 58 8.97 33.18 -11.01
C SER A 58 8.23 32.11 -10.22
N ILE A 59 6.91 32.24 -10.16
CA ILE A 59 6.01 31.19 -9.65
C ILE A 59 5.88 30.04 -10.64
N TRP A 60 6.14 30.30 -11.92
CA TRP A 60 6.09 29.31 -12.99
C TRP A 60 7.26 28.34 -12.85
N GLY A 61 6.97 27.04 -12.80
CA GLY A 61 7.96 25.99 -12.58
C GLY A 61 8.20 25.62 -11.11
N THR A 62 7.35 26.07 -10.17
CA THR A 62 7.39 25.55 -8.80
C THR A 62 7.12 24.04 -8.79
N ARG A 63 7.98 23.27 -8.13
CA ARG A 63 7.91 21.80 -8.06
C ARG A 63 7.76 21.33 -6.63
N CYS A 64 7.05 20.23 -6.46
CA CYS A 64 7.07 19.47 -5.22
C CYS A 64 8.26 18.52 -5.29
N ILE A 65 9.25 18.71 -4.41
CA ILE A 65 10.43 17.84 -4.37
C ILE A 65 10.67 17.38 -2.94
N ALA A 66 11.24 16.19 -2.80
CA ALA A 66 11.61 15.69 -1.49
C ALA A 66 12.75 16.53 -0.89
N SER A 67 12.68 16.75 0.42
CA SER A 67 13.68 17.50 1.19
C SER A 67 14.88 16.65 1.60
N TRP A 68 14.72 15.31 1.62
CA TRP A 68 15.78 14.37 1.97
C TRP A 68 16.69 14.07 0.78
N SER A 69 17.80 13.36 1.03
CA SER A 69 18.70 12.92 -0.04
C SER A 69 18.01 11.91 -0.96
N SER A 70 18.46 11.85 -2.22
CA SER A 70 17.96 10.89 -3.20
C SER A 70 18.14 9.43 -2.76
N GLU A 71 19.19 9.16 -1.97
CA GLU A 71 19.44 7.83 -1.40
C GLU A 71 18.35 7.43 -0.39
N THR A 72 17.97 8.34 0.51
CA THR A 72 16.89 8.11 1.48
C THR A 72 15.54 7.97 0.78
N GLU A 73 15.29 8.77 -0.26
CA GLU A 73 14.09 8.66 -1.08
C GLU A 73 13.98 7.28 -1.73
N GLN A 74 15.07 6.82 -2.35
CA GLN A 74 15.11 5.52 -3.00
C GLN A 74 14.87 4.39 -2.00
N GLN A 75 15.52 4.43 -0.83
CA GLN A 75 15.33 3.42 0.21
C GLN A 75 13.88 3.40 0.72
N TYR A 76 13.29 4.57 0.97
CA TYR A 76 11.88 4.68 1.37
C TYR A 76 10.94 4.07 0.31
N GLN A 77 11.14 4.40 -0.96
CA GLN A 77 10.32 3.87 -2.07
C GLN A 77 10.48 2.36 -2.24
N ILE A 78 11.67 1.80 -2.01
CA ILE A 78 11.89 0.34 -2.03
C ILE A 78 11.10 -0.32 -0.90
N VAL A 79 11.20 0.21 0.32
CA VAL A 79 10.52 -0.35 1.50
C VAL A 79 9.00 -0.32 1.31
N ILE A 80 8.44 0.82 0.89
CA ILE A 80 6.99 0.93 0.69
C ILE A 80 6.51 0.01 -0.44
N THR A 81 7.28 -0.14 -1.52
CA THR A 81 6.95 -1.08 -2.62
C THR A 81 6.95 -2.53 -2.14
N MET A 82 7.93 -2.92 -1.33
CA MET A 82 8.01 -4.27 -0.78
C MET A 82 6.82 -4.55 0.16
N CYS A 83 6.52 -3.63 1.08
CA CYS A 83 5.50 -3.82 2.11
C CYS A 83 4.07 -3.61 1.61
N ALA A 84 3.82 -2.59 0.78
CA ALA A 84 2.48 -2.20 0.36
C ALA A 84 2.05 -2.81 -0.99
N TYR A 85 2.99 -3.31 -1.79
CA TYR A 85 2.69 -3.91 -3.09
C TYR A 85 3.11 -5.39 -3.18
N LEU A 86 4.40 -5.71 -3.08
CA LEU A 86 4.88 -7.07 -3.36
C LEU A 86 4.38 -8.11 -2.34
N SER A 87 4.46 -7.82 -1.04
CA SER A 87 3.97 -8.73 -0.01
C SER A 87 2.44 -8.97 -0.13
N PRO A 88 1.59 -7.93 -0.25
CA PRO A 88 0.16 -8.11 -0.51
C PRO A 88 -0.14 -8.88 -1.79
N LEU A 89 0.62 -8.64 -2.87
CA LEU A 89 0.43 -9.32 -4.15
C LEU A 89 0.70 -10.82 -4.04
N LEU A 90 1.80 -11.21 -3.40
CA LEU A 90 2.13 -12.62 -3.16
C LEU A 90 1.06 -13.30 -2.31
N PHE A 91 0.62 -12.65 -1.23
CA PHE A 91 -0.41 -13.19 -0.36
C PHE A 91 -1.75 -13.38 -1.09
N ILE A 92 -2.19 -12.37 -1.85
CA ILE A 92 -3.42 -12.46 -2.65
C ILE A 92 -3.31 -13.60 -3.66
N SER A 93 -2.17 -13.71 -4.36
CA SER A 93 -1.93 -14.75 -5.36
C SER A 93 -2.06 -16.16 -4.77
N ILE A 94 -1.40 -16.40 -3.63
CA ILE A 94 -1.45 -17.70 -2.93
C ILE A 94 -2.88 -18.05 -2.52
N LEU A 95 -3.62 -17.11 -1.92
CA LEU A 95 -5.00 -17.35 -1.51
C LEU A 95 -5.92 -17.61 -2.70
N CYS A 96 -5.79 -16.85 -3.79
CA CYS A 96 -6.57 -17.07 -5.01
C CYS A 96 -6.31 -18.44 -5.63
N LEU A 97 -5.04 -18.86 -5.71
CA LEU A 97 -4.69 -20.21 -6.18
C LEU A 97 -5.26 -21.29 -5.27
N HIS A 98 -5.21 -21.10 -3.96
CA HIS A 98 -5.79 -22.04 -3.01
C HIS A 98 -7.32 -22.13 -3.15
N MET A 99 -8.02 -20.99 -3.23
CA MET A 99 -9.48 -20.97 -3.45
C MET A 99 -9.84 -21.73 -4.73
N SER A 100 -9.18 -21.43 -5.85
CA SER A 100 -9.43 -22.11 -7.12
C SER A 100 -9.21 -23.62 -7.03
N ARG A 101 -8.14 -24.07 -6.38
CA ARG A 101 -7.90 -25.51 -6.16
C ARG A 101 -8.96 -26.16 -5.28
N THR A 102 -9.42 -25.48 -4.23
CA THR A 102 -10.48 -25.99 -3.36
C THR A 102 -11.80 -26.12 -4.13
N LEU A 103 -12.19 -25.11 -4.91
CA LEU A 103 -13.40 -25.17 -5.73
C LEU A 103 -13.33 -26.30 -6.77
N ASN A 104 -12.22 -26.41 -7.51
CA ASN A 104 -12.06 -27.47 -8.51
C ASN A 104 -12.14 -28.88 -7.91
N LYS A 105 -11.67 -29.07 -6.67
CA LYS A 105 -11.82 -30.37 -5.98
C LYS A 105 -13.27 -30.66 -5.60
N CYS A 106 -14.03 -29.64 -5.22
CA CYS A 106 -15.44 -29.78 -4.89
C CYS A 106 -16.32 -30.09 -6.12
N GLU A 107 -16.03 -29.53 -7.29
CA GLU A 107 -16.80 -29.85 -8.52
C GLU A 107 -16.59 -31.29 -9.03
N LEU A 108 -15.46 -31.91 -8.67
CA LEU A 108 -15.13 -33.29 -9.07
C LEU A 108 -15.67 -34.38 -8.13
N THR A 109 -16.39 -34.01 -7.05
CA THR A 109 -16.97 -34.94 -6.07
C THR A 109 -18.49 -34.93 -6.17
#